data_AF-A0A1G8R4T8-F1
#
_entry.id   AF-A0A1G8R4T8-F1
#
_cell.length_a   1.000
_cell.length_b   1.000
_cell.length_c   1.000
_cell.angle_alpha   90.00
_cell.angle_beta   90.00
_cell.angle_gamma   90.00
#
_symmetry.space_group_name_H-M   'P 1'
#
loop_
_entity.id
_entity.type
_entity.pdbx_description
1 polymer ?
#
loop_
_entity_poly.entity_id
_entity_poly.type
_entity_poly.pdbx_seq_one_letter_code
_entity_poly.pdbx_strand_id
1 'polypeptide(L)'
;MFKTKRRLWGSAFVITLLSLAAIYQFAFGGQYLDYGMTEEGQFVLKEGIGQGTPITNTDVRGEEEGLNRLGGYMNTFNMGIWVLILAVSLFAATFITLRNDHLMGKHPKRKRYLWWMWIGTALALAMFVVYWTRYIKLINEGIHSVLF
;
A
#
# COMPACT_ATOMS: atom_id res chain seq x y z
N MET A 1 26.32 23.79 0.66
CA MET A 1 26.09 22.44 1.22
C MET A 1 24.61 22.06 1.37
N PHE A 2 23.73 22.94 1.88
CA PHE A 2 22.29 22.64 2.04
C PHE A 2 21.53 22.35 0.74
N LYS A 3 21.84 23.08 -0.35
CA LYS A 3 21.21 22.87 -1.68
C LYS A 3 21.48 21.45 -2.23
N THR A 4 22.69 20.92 -2.06
CA THR A 4 23.08 19.58 -2.52
C THR A 4 22.36 18.48 -1.73
N LYS A 5 22.23 18.63 -0.40
CA LYS A 5 21.48 17.71 0.46
C LYS A 5 20.00 17.64 0.08
N ARG A 6 19.37 18.81 -0.14
CA ARG A 6 17.96 18.90 -0.53
C ARG A 6 17.71 18.30 -1.93
N ARG A 7 18.63 18.52 -2.87
CA ARG A 7 18.55 17.93 -4.22
C ARG A 7 18.65 16.41 -4.19
N LEU A 8 19.61 15.84 -3.44
CA LEU A 8 19.76 14.39 -3.33
C LEU A 8 18.53 13.74 -2.65
N TRP A 9 18.04 14.33 -1.56
CA TRP A 9 16.85 13.83 -0.89
C TRP A 9 15.64 13.87 -1.82
N GLY A 10 15.43 14.99 -2.52
CA GLY A 10 14.34 15.15 -3.47
C GLY A 10 14.43 14.15 -4.64
N SER A 11 15.62 13.96 -5.23
CA SER A 11 15.80 12.98 -6.30
C SER A 11 15.60 11.55 -5.82
N ALA A 12 16.13 11.19 -4.64
CA ALA A 12 15.93 9.86 -4.07
C ALA A 12 14.45 9.60 -3.79
N PHE A 13 13.74 10.59 -3.22
CA PHE A 13 12.30 10.50 -2.99
C PHE A 13 11.53 10.29 -4.30
N VAL A 14 11.77 11.13 -5.31
CA VAL A 14 11.06 11.03 -6.61
C VAL A 14 11.36 9.71 -7.30
N ILE A 15 12.61 9.27 -7.33
CA ILE A 15 12.98 7.99 -7.95
C ILE A 15 12.28 6.84 -7.22
N THR A 16 12.36 6.77 -5.90
CA THR A 16 11.71 5.69 -5.13
C THR A 16 10.19 5.72 -5.30
N LEU A 17 9.59 6.92 -5.25
CA LEU A 17 8.14 7.09 -5.44
C LEU A 17 7.70 6.61 -6.81
N LEU A 18 8.38 7.05 -7.87
CA LEU A 18 8.06 6.65 -9.23
C LEU A 18 8.28 5.15 -9.45
N SER A 19 9.35 4.57 -8.91
CA SER A 19 9.59 3.13 -9.01
C SER A 19 8.49 2.33 -8.32
N LEU A 20 8.11 2.68 -7.10
CA LEU A 20 7.06 1.97 -6.37
C LEU A 20 5.68 2.18 -6.99
N ALA A 21 5.37 3.40 -7.44
CA ALA A 21 4.14 3.71 -8.15
C ALA A 21 4.06 2.94 -9.48
N ALA A 22 5.16 2.86 -10.23
CA ALA A 22 5.24 2.09 -11.46
C ALA A 22 5.06 0.60 -11.19
N ILE A 23 5.71 0.03 -10.17
CA ILE A 23 5.48 -1.37 -9.77
C ILE A 23 4.02 -1.60 -9.45
N TYR A 24 3.41 -0.72 -8.64
CA TYR A 24 2.00 -0.86 -8.27
C TYR A 24 1.07 -0.76 -9.49
N GLN A 25 1.33 0.18 -10.40
CA GLN A 25 0.49 0.37 -11.59
C GLN A 25 0.67 -0.74 -12.62
N PHE A 26 1.90 -1.15 -12.91
CA PHE A 26 2.18 -2.11 -13.98
C PHE A 26 2.04 -3.56 -13.53
N ALA A 27 2.40 -3.87 -12.29
CA ALA A 27 2.30 -5.24 -11.78
C ALA A 27 0.89 -5.55 -11.24
N PHE A 28 0.21 -4.57 -10.65
CA PHE A 28 -1.11 -4.76 -10.00
C PHE A 28 -2.24 -3.97 -10.67
N GLY A 29 -2.02 -3.32 -11.81
CA GLY A 29 -3.07 -2.52 -12.46
C GLY A 29 -3.54 -1.30 -11.65
N GLY A 30 -2.84 -0.94 -10.56
CA GLY A 30 -3.26 0.11 -9.62
C GLY A 30 -4.27 -0.35 -8.56
N GLN A 31 -4.60 -1.65 -8.52
CA GLN A 31 -5.50 -2.26 -7.53
C GLN A 31 -4.93 -3.59 -7.05
N TYR A 32 -4.53 -3.66 -5.78
CA TYR A 32 -4.10 -4.93 -5.21
C TYR A 32 -5.28 -5.85 -4.89
N LEU A 33 -6.40 -5.27 -4.45
CA LEU A 33 -7.67 -5.96 -4.27
C LEU A 33 -8.70 -5.44 -5.25
N ASP A 34 -9.30 -6.35 -5.99
CA ASP A 34 -10.42 -6.08 -6.89
C ASP A 34 -11.41 -7.24 -6.84
N TYR A 35 -12.64 -7.00 -7.29
CA TYR A 35 -13.62 -8.05 -7.47
C TYR A 35 -14.25 -7.98 -8.86
N GLY A 36 -14.75 -9.11 -9.33
CA GLY A 36 -15.46 -9.21 -10.59
C GLY A 36 -16.54 -10.27 -10.54
N MET A 37 -17.18 -10.46 -11.69
CA MET A 37 -18.17 -11.50 -11.89
C MET A 37 -17.79 -12.31 -13.14
N THR A 38 -18.06 -13.62 -13.11
CA THR A 38 -18.01 -14.46 -14.32
C THR A 38 -19.21 -14.17 -15.23
N GLU A 39 -19.18 -14.69 -16.46
CA GLU A 39 -20.34 -14.62 -17.37
C GLU A 39 -21.61 -15.29 -16.78
N GLU A 40 -21.41 -16.24 -15.88
CA GLU A 40 -22.46 -16.97 -15.16
C GLU A 40 -22.97 -16.21 -13.92
N GLY A 41 -22.43 -15.02 -13.64
CA GLY A 41 -22.81 -14.19 -12.49
C GLY A 41 -22.13 -14.57 -11.17
N GLN A 42 -21.08 -15.40 -11.21
CA GLN A 42 -20.40 -15.86 -9.98
C GLN A 42 -19.39 -14.84 -9.48
N PHE A 43 -19.31 -14.66 -8.16
CA PHE A 43 -18.37 -13.75 -7.53
C PHE A 43 -16.91 -14.22 -7.65
N VAL A 44 -16.04 -13.35 -8.15
CA VAL A 44 -14.59 -13.58 -8.28
C VAL A 44 -13.84 -12.52 -7.48
N LEU A 45 -12.98 -12.96 -6.56
CA LEU A 45 -12.04 -12.09 -5.86
C LEU A 45 -10.68 -12.14 -6.56
N LYS A 46 -10.11 -10.97 -6.85
CA LYS A 46 -8.78 -10.80 -7.42
C LYS A 46 -7.87 -10.20 -6.36
N GLU A 47 -6.88 -10.98 -5.94
CA GLU A 47 -5.84 -10.52 -5.02
C GLU A 47 -4.47 -10.58 -5.72
N GLY A 48 -3.76 -9.46 -5.74
CA GLY A 48 -2.40 -9.39 -6.26
C GLY A 48 -2.30 -9.54 -7.78
N ILE A 49 -1.28 -10.27 -8.24
CA ILE A 49 -0.95 -10.46 -9.66
C ILE A 49 -1.56 -11.80 -10.11
N GLY A 50 -2.85 -11.82 -10.42
CA GLY A 50 -3.55 -13.03 -10.85
C GLY A 50 -4.94 -12.74 -11.40
N GLN A 51 -5.53 -13.69 -12.13
CA GLN A 51 -6.87 -13.53 -12.74
C GLN A 51 -8.02 -13.62 -11.73
N GLY A 52 -7.72 -13.82 -10.44
CA GLY A 52 -8.71 -14.12 -9.40
C GLY A 52 -9.27 -15.53 -9.56
N THR A 53 -9.79 -16.07 -8.46
CA THR A 53 -10.50 -17.36 -8.48
C THR A 53 -11.93 -17.15 -8.01
N PRO A 54 -12.92 -17.81 -8.66
CA PRO A 54 -14.28 -17.80 -8.16
C PRO A 54 -14.30 -18.30 -6.72
N ILE A 55 -14.96 -17.56 -5.82
CA ILE A 55 -15.06 -17.96 -4.41
C ILE A 55 -16.20 -18.96 -4.21
N THR A 56 -17.26 -18.85 -5.02
CA THR A 56 -18.44 -19.73 -4.94
C THR A 56 -19.20 -19.77 -6.27
N ASN A 57 -20.04 -20.80 -6.46
CA ASN A 57 -20.93 -20.96 -7.61
C ASN A 57 -22.28 -20.22 -7.44
N THR A 58 -22.39 -19.30 -6.49
CA THR A 58 -23.61 -18.52 -6.24
C THR A 58 -23.69 -17.35 -7.23
N ASP A 59 -24.84 -17.17 -7.88
CA ASP A 59 -25.13 -16.00 -8.73
C ASP A 59 -25.38 -14.76 -7.85
N VAL A 60 -24.54 -13.74 -8.00
CA VAL A 60 -24.57 -12.51 -7.16
C VAL A 60 -25.10 -11.29 -7.91
N ARG A 61 -25.71 -11.46 -9.09
CA ARG A 61 -26.24 -10.33 -9.88
C ARG A 61 -27.34 -9.53 -9.18
N GLY A 62 -28.00 -10.10 -8.18
CA GLY A 62 -29.00 -9.42 -7.36
C GLY A 62 -28.44 -8.64 -6.16
N GLU A 63 -27.15 -8.80 -5.83
CA GLU A 63 -26.55 -8.34 -4.58
C GLU A 63 -25.81 -7.00 -4.73
N GLU A 64 -26.40 -6.05 -5.45
CA GLU A 64 -25.76 -4.76 -5.78
C GLU A 64 -25.33 -3.97 -4.53
N GLU A 65 -26.11 -4.02 -3.45
CA GLU A 65 -25.77 -3.29 -2.22
C GLU A 65 -24.55 -3.89 -1.51
N GLY A 66 -24.46 -5.23 -1.44
CA GLY A 66 -23.30 -5.93 -0.89
C GLY A 66 -22.04 -5.69 -1.73
N LEU A 67 -22.18 -5.76 -3.06
CA LEU A 67 -21.08 -5.52 -4.00
C LEU A 67 -20.56 -4.07 -3.89
N ASN A 68 -21.46 -3.10 -3.79
CA ASN A 68 -21.08 -1.69 -3.61
C ASN A 68 -20.33 -1.45 -2.29
N ARG A 69 -20.78 -2.06 -1.19
CA ARG A 69 -20.07 -1.98 0.11
C ARG A 69 -18.68 -2.60 0.02
N LEU A 70 -18.58 -3.78 -0.59
CA LEU A 70 -17.31 -4.48 -0.79
C LEU A 70 -16.33 -3.64 -1.63
N GLY A 71 -16.80 -3.06 -2.73
CA GLY A 71 -16.01 -2.15 -3.56
C GLY A 71 -15.52 -0.92 -2.79
N GLY A 72 -16.35 -0.35 -1.92
CA GLY A 72 -15.94 0.75 -1.03
C GLY A 72 -14.78 0.36 -0.11
N TYR A 73 -14.85 -0.82 0.52
CA TYR A 73 -13.77 -1.32 1.39
C TYR A 73 -12.48 -1.61 0.61
N MET A 74 -12.58 -2.26 -0.56
CA MET A 74 -11.42 -2.55 -1.41
C MET A 74 -10.76 -1.29 -1.96
N ASN A 75 -11.55 -0.31 -2.40
CA ASN A 75 -11.02 0.97 -2.87
C ASN A 75 -10.26 1.70 -1.76
N THR A 76 -10.82 1.72 -0.55
CA THR A 76 -10.16 2.35 0.60
C THR A 76 -8.87 1.61 0.98
N PHE A 77 -8.88 0.28 0.92
CA PHE A 77 -7.67 -0.52 1.10
C PHE A 77 -6.59 -0.19 0.06
N ASN A 78 -6.94 -0.14 -1.23
CA ASN A 78 -6.03 0.22 -2.32
C ASN A 78 -5.50 1.66 -2.17
N MET A 79 -6.31 2.61 -1.69
CA MET A 79 -5.85 3.95 -1.32
C MET A 79 -4.81 3.91 -0.19
N GLY A 80 -4.97 3.00 0.77
CA GLY A 80 -3.98 2.72 1.81
C GLY A 80 -2.63 2.28 1.24
N ILE A 81 -2.60 1.55 0.13
CA ILE A 81 -1.36 1.16 -0.55
C ILE A 81 -0.64 2.37 -1.14
N TRP A 82 -1.37 3.33 -1.72
CA TRP A 82 -0.77 4.58 -2.19
C TRP A 82 -0.13 5.39 -1.06
N VAL A 83 -0.79 5.44 0.10
CA VAL A 83 -0.24 6.07 1.31
C VAL A 83 1.05 5.35 1.76
N LEU A 84 1.06 4.02 1.70
CA LEU A 84 2.25 3.22 2.02
C LEU A 84 3.40 3.50 1.04
N ILE A 85 3.13 3.57 -0.26
CA ILE A 85 4.13 3.91 -1.29
C ILE A 85 4.77 5.27 -0.99
N LEU A 86 3.95 6.28 -0.65
CA LEU A 86 4.44 7.60 -0.27
C LEU A 86 5.34 7.54 0.98
N ALA A 87 4.88 6.84 2.02
CA ALA A 87 5.60 6.72 3.28
C ALA A 87 6.95 5.99 3.11
N VAL A 88 6.97 4.88 2.38
CA VAL A 88 8.19 4.12 2.06
C VAL A 88 9.17 4.98 1.26
N SER A 89 8.69 5.78 0.31
CA SER A 89 9.53 6.68 -0.48
C SER A 89 10.18 7.77 0.38
N LEU A 90 9.42 8.38 1.29
CA LEU A 90 9.95 9.35 2.25
C LEU A 90 11.01 8.73 3.17
N PHE A 91 10.76 7.50 3.62
CA PHE A 91 11.68 6.75 4.45
C PHE A 91 12.98 6.46 3.68
N ALA A 92 12.89 5.87 2.48
CA ALA A 92 14.05 5.56 1.64
C ALA A 92 14.91 6.79 1.36
N ALA A 93 14.30 7.92 0.97
CA ALA A 93 15.00 9.16 0.70
C ALA A 93 15.75 9.69 1.94
N THR A 94 15.09 9.63 3.10
CA THR A 94 15.66 10.05 4.38
C THR A 94 16.80 9.12 4.80
N PHE A 95 16.67 7.82 4.60
CA PHE A 95 17.68 6.82 4.93
C PHE A 95 18.92 6.99 4.06
N ILE A 96 18.75 7.13 2.74
CA ILE A 96 19.84 7.36 1.78
C ILE A 96 20.62 8.62 2.17
N THR A 97 19.91 9.70 2.53
CA THR A 97 20.52 10.96 2.93
C THR A 97 21.27 10.84 4.27
N LEU A 98 20.70 10.15 5.25
CA LEU A 98 21.32 9.94 6.57
C LEU A 98 22.53 9.00 6.49
N ARG A 99 22.52 8.05 5.54
CA ARG A 99 23.60 7.08 5.35
C ARG A 99 24.74 7.62 4.48
N ASN A 100 24.51 8.65 3.68
CA ASN A 100 25.54 9.23 2.81
C ASN A 100 26.63 9.94 3.64
N ASP A 101 27.81 9.32 3.73
CA ASP A 101 28.97 9.83 4.49
C ASP A 101 29.50 11.16 3.94
N HIS A 102 29.36 11.41 2.63
CA HIS A 102 29.75 12.68 2.02
C HIS A 102 28.84 13.85 2.46
N LEU A 103 27.60 13.56 2.87
CA LEU A 103 26.64 14.57 3.33
C LEU A 103 26.56 14.68 4.85
N MET A 104 26.61 13.55 5.55
CA MET A 104 26.47 13.49 7.01
C MET A 104 27.81 13.42 7.75
N GLY A 105 28.91 13.01 7.11
CA GLY A 105 30.25 12.95 7.73
C GLY A 105 30.23 12.38 9.15
N LYS A 106 30.89 13.09 10.08
CA LYS A 106 30.85 12.84 11.54
C LYS A 106 29.78 13.67 12.26
N HIS A 107 28.63 13.92 11.64
CA HIS A 107 27.60 14.75 12.29
C HIS A 107 27.16 14.10 13.61
N PRO A 108 27.26 14.81 14.76
CA PRO A 108 27.14 14.20 16.08
C PRO A 108 25.75 13.61 16.35
N LYS A 109 24.72 14.09 15.62
CA LYS A 109 23.33 13.63 15.77
C LYS A 109 22.91 12.54 14.77
N ARG A 110 23.79 12.08 13.86
CA ARG A 110 23.43 11.08 12.82
C ARG A 110 22.82 9.81 13.42
N LYS A 111 23.47 9.26 14.46
CA LYS A 111 22.99 8.06 15.17
C LYS A 111 21.62 8.28 15.79
N ARG A 112 21.38 9.46 16.38
CA ARG A 112 20.09 9.83 16.96
C ARG A 112 19.00 9.92 15.89
N TYR A 113 19.27 10.53 14.74
CA TYR A 113 18.31 10.59 13.64
C TYR A 113 17.97 9.22 13.06
N LEU A 114 18.97 8.35 12.88
CA LEU A 114 18.73 6.96 12.48
C LEU A 114 17.87 6.22 13.51
N TRP A 115 18.12 6.44 14.80
CA TRP A 115 17.33 5.81 15.87
C TRP A 115 15.87 6.28 15.86
N TRP A 116 15.62 7.59 15.73
CA TRP A 116 14.27 8.13 15.54
C TRP A 116 13.59 7.56 14.30
N MET A 117 14.35 7.37 13.23
CA MET A 117 13.88 6.75 11.99
C MET A 117 13.35 5.35 12.25
N TRP A 118 14.13 4.51 12.94
CA TRP A 118 13.75 3.15 13.29
C TRP A 118 12.52 3.08 14.19
N ILE A 119 12.40 3.96 15.19
CA ILE A 119 11.18 4.06 16.00
C ILE A 119 9.98 4.40 15.10
N GLY A 120 10.14 5.39 14.23
CA GLY A 120 9.08 5.80 13.31
C GLY A 120 8.62 4.65 12.41
N THR A 121 9.55 3.85 11.88
CA THR A 121 9.23 2.64 11.11
C THR A 121 8.49 1.61 11.94
N ALA A 122 8.95 1.34 13.16
CA ALA A 122 8.30 0.37 14.04
C ALA A 122 6.86 0.77 14.36
N LEU A 123 6.63 2.05 14.66
CA LEU A 123 5.29 2.60 14.88
C LEU A 123 4.44 2.54 13.61
N ALA A 124 4.99 2.90 12.46
CA ALA A 124 4.28 2.83 11.18
C ALA A 124 3.90 1.39 10.83
N LEU A 125 4.79 0.42 11.05
CA LEU A 125 4.51 -1.01 10.88
C LEU A 125 3.41 -1.50 11.82
N ALA A 126 3.45 -1.11 13.10
CA ALA A 126 2.41 -1.47 14.04
C ALA A 126 1.04 -0.91 13.62
N MET A 127 0.98 0.37 13.21
CA MET A 127 -0.24 0.97 12.68
C MET A 127 -0.71 0.30 11.39
N PHE A 128 0.22 -0.07 10.51
CA PHE A 128 -0.10 -0.78 9.27
C PHE A 128 -0.70 -2.16 9.56
N VAL A 129 -0.18 -2.92 10.52
CA VAL A 129 -0.76 -4.21 10.94
C VAL A 129 -2.18 -4.03 11.48
N VAL A 130 -2.41 -3.00 12.30
CA VAL A 130 -3.76 -2.69 12.82
C VAL A 130 -4.71 -2.30 11.68
N TYR A 131 -4.25 -1.47 10.76
CA TYR A 131 -5.01 -1.11 9.57
C TYR A 131 -5.36 -2.37 8.75
N TRP A 132 -4.36 -3.17 8.41
CA TRP A 132 -4.50 -4.38 7.61
C TRP A 132 -5.50 -5.38 8.21
N THR A 133 -5.36 -5.68 9.50
CA THR A 133 -6.27 -6.61 10.20
C THR A 133 -7.72 -6.11 10.21
N ARG A 134 -7.93 -4.80 10.42
CA ARG A 134 -9.27 -4.20 10.36
C ARG A 134 -9.87 -4.29 8.96
N TYR A 135 -9.08 -4.04 7.92
CA TYR A 135 -9.57 -4.09 6.54
C TYR A 135 -9.88 -5.50 6.08
N ILE A 136 -9.05 -6.50 6.44
CA ILE A 136 -9.39 -7.91 6.19
C ILE A 136 -10.75 -8.25 6.77
N LYS A 137 -11.03 -7.79 8.00
CA LYS A 137 -12.33 -8.04 8.62
C LYS A 137 -13.48 -7.40 7.82
N LEU A 138 -13.33 -6.14 7.41
CA LEU A 138 -14.34 -5.43 6.61
C LEU A 138 -14.56 -6.07 5.23
N ILE A 139 -13.48 -6.51 4.57
CA ILE A 139 -13.58 -7.22 3.29
C ILE A 139 -14.30 -8.55 3.49
N ASN A 140 -13.98 -9.29 4.55
CA ASN A 140 -14.66 -10.55 4.85
C ASN A 140 -16.14 -10.34 5.19
N GLU A 141 -16.48 -9.29 5.95
CA GLU A 141 -17.88 -8.89 6.20
C GLU A 141 -18.60 -8.51 4.90
N GLY A 142 -17.93 -7.79 4.00
CA GLY A 142 -18.45 -7.43 2.68
C GLY A 142 -18.68 -8.66 1.78
N ILE A 143 -17.72 -9.58 1.73
CA ILE A 143 -17.87 -10.86 1.02
C ILE A 143 -19.04 -11.63 1.60
N HIS A 144 -19.16 -11.71 2.93
CA HIS A 144 -20.27 -12.41 3.56
C HIS A 144 -21.63 -11.81 3.15
N SER A 145 -21.76 -10.48 3.13
CA SER A 145 -22.99 -9.81 2.69
C SER A 145 -23.33 -9.96 1.21
N VAL A 146 -22.36 -10.38 0.38
CA VAL A 146 -22.58 -10.67 -1.05
C VAL A 146 -22.96 -12.13 -1.25
N LEU A 147 -22.54 -13.02 -0.35
CA LEU A 147 -22.68 -14.47 -0.52
C LEU A 147 -23.80 -15.09 0.32
N PHE A 148 -24.28 -14.41 1.37
CA PHE A 148 -25.24 -14.91 2.36
C PHE A 148 -26.21 -13.81 2.77
#